data_AF-A0A956AH89-F1
#
_entry.id   AF-A0A956AH89-F1
#
_cell.length_a   1.000
_cell.length_b   1.000
_cell.length_c   1.000
_cell.angle_alpha   90.00
_cell.angle_beta   90.00
_cell.angle_gamma   90.00
#
_symmetry.space_group_name_H-M   'P 1'
#
loop_
_entity.id
_entity.type
_entity.pdbx_description
1 polymer ?
#
loop_
_entity_poly.entity_id
_entity_poly.type
_entity_poly.pdbx_seq_one_letter_code
_entity_poly.pdbx_strand_id
1 'polypeptide(L)'
;MHDAPAVRWFAPGSFEPEHHFYTRVLNAQIHPLVRFFLNLGNDRIVERYCHLKPRVDRATLAALLNEQPRHLRWAGCDLMHVTTEDGHRQMVVIETNSCPSGQKSMPLFDDLQEQGGYRTLVENAFVGSLLKRRLPDGEVAVIYDKNEMEATGYAAALADVLGSPVLCARFRHDDPDPPVRFDDGQMMVRDADRWIPVRAALRYVTQRPWDRLPIHARTAILNPSVVCLA
;
A
#
# COMPACT_ATOMS: atom_id res chain seq x y z
N MET A 1 -29.92 8.58 0.56
CA MET A 1 -28.53 8.19 0.88
C MET A 1 -27.66 9.21 0.17
N HIS A 2 -27.11 10.20 0.87
CA HIS A 2 -26.22 11.17 0.23
C HIS A 2 -24.97 10.41 -0.20
N ASP A 3 -24.72 10.32 -1.51
CA ASP A 3 -23.47 9.78 -2.02
C ASP A 3 -22.34 10.62 -1.45
N ALA A 4 -21.40 9.98 -0.76
CA ALA A 4 -20.20 10.65 -0.25
C ALA A 4 -19.48 11.33 -1.44
N PRO A 5 -18.84 12.49 -1.22
CA PRO A 5 -18.18 13.21 -2.29
C PRO A 5 -17.12 12.33 -2.97
N ALA A 6 -17.10 12.35 -4.30
CA ALA A 6 -16.19 11.54 -5.10
C ALA A 6 -14.71 11.91 -4.88
N VAL A 7 -14.44 13.12 -4.40
CA VAL A 7 -13.10 13.62 -4.06
C VAL A 7 -13.14 14.29 -2.68
N ARG A 8 -12.10 14.03 -1.87
CA ARG A 8 -11.94 14.58 -0.51
C ARG A 8 -10.51 15.03 -0.29
N TRP A 9 -10.35 16.08 0.50
CA TRP A 9 -9.04 16.51 1.00
C TRP A 9 -8.82 15.99 2.42
N PHE A 10 -7.61 15.53 2.68
CA PHE A 10 -7.14 15.14 4.01
C PHE A 10 -6.02 16.09 4.43
N ALA A 11 -6.20 16.77 5.55
CA ALA A 11 -5.21 17.70 6.10
C ALA A 11 -4.28 16.98 7.08
N PRO A 12 -3.06 17.51 7.33
CA PRO A 12 -2.27 17.08 8.47
C PRO A 12 -3.06 17.20 9.78
N GLY A 13 -2.96 16.20 10.64
CA GLY A 13 -3.69 16.04 11.90
C GLY A 13 -5.10 15.46 11.74
N SER A 14 -5.52 15.02 10.55
CA SER A 14 -6.89 14.53 10.31
C SER A 14 -7.08 13.01 10.46
N PHE A 15 -6.04 12.26 10.84
CA PHE A 15 -6.13 10.82 11.01
C PHE A 15 -6.88 10.48 12.30
N GLU A 16 -8.05 9.84 12.15
CA GLU A 16 -8.85 9.34 13.27
C GLU A 16 -8.91 7.81 13.17
N PRO A 17 -8.34 7.05 14.12
CA PRO A 17 -8.24 5.58 14.02
C PRO A 17 -9.59 4.89 13.80
N GLU A 18 -10.65 5.44 14.39
CA GLU A 18 -12.03 4.93 14.32
C GLU A 18 -12.59 4.93 12.89
N HIS A 19 -12.08 5.81 12.02
CA HIS A 19 -12.50 5.91 10.62
C HIS A 19 -11.74 4.95 9.71
N HIS A 20 -10.62 4.38 10.16
CA HIS A 20 -9.65 3.68 9.31
C HIS A 20 -9.35 2.24 9.75
N PHE A 21 -9.78 1.84 10.96
CA PHE A 21 -9.67 0.49 11.48
C PHE A 21 -11.04 -0.09 11.84
N TYR A 22 -11.16 -1.42 11.77
CA TYR A 22 -12.30 -2.08 12.39
C TYR A 22 -12.24 -1.95 13.91
N THR A 23 -13.39 -1.74 14.57
CA THR A 23 -13.47 -1.62 16.04
C THR A 23 -12.80 -2.79 16.78
N ARG A 24 -12.90 -4.01 16.25
CA ARG A 24 -12.24 -5.20 16.83
C ARG A 24 -10.71 -5.10 16.84
N VAL A 25 -10.13 -4.35 15.91
CA VAL A 25 -8.68 -4.18 15.74
C VAL A 25 -8.16 -3.16 16.73
N LEU A 26 -8.89 -2.06 16.93
CA LEU A 26 -8.56 -1.04 17.92
C LEU A 26 -8.51 -1.61 19.36
N ASN A 27 -9.24 -2.69 19.61
CA ASN A 27 -9.25 -3.40 20.90
C ASN A 27 -8.34 -4.63 20.93
N ALA A 28 -7.63 -4.95 19.85
CA ALA A 28 -6.81 -6.14 19.76
C ALA A 28 -5.35 -5.82 20.07
N GLN A 29 -4.70 -6.74 20.80
CA GLN A 29 -3.26 -6.70 21.01
C GLN A 29 -2.58 -7.74 20.12
N ILE A 30 -1.47 -7.34 19.50
CA ILE A 30 -0.65 -8.25 18.70
C ILE A 30 -0.01 -9.33 19.59
N HIS A 31 -0.04 -10.58 19.15
CA HIS A 31 0.57 -11.68 19.90
C HIS A 31 2.09 -11.46 20.04
N PRO A 32 2.71 -11.67 21.23
CA PRO A 32 4.14 -11.38 21.45
C PRO A 32 5.09 -12.06 20.46
N LEU A 33 4.83 -13.32 20.10
CA LEU A 33 5.62 -14.03 19.09
C LEU A 33 5.56 -13.38 17.70
N VAL A 34 4.38 -12.87 17.32
CA VAL A 34 4.18 -12.19 16.04
C VAL A 34 4.89 -10.84 16.07
N ARG A 35 4.76 -10.08 17.16
CA ARG A 35 5.51 -8.83 17.38
C ARG A 35 7.01 -9.04 17.31
N PHE A 36 7.53 -10.08 17.97
CA PHE A 36 8.95 -10.41 17.93
C PHE A 36 9.40 -10.76 16.51
N PHE A 37 8.62 -11.58 15.78
CA PHE A 37 8.94 -11.96 14.41
C PHE A 37 9.02 -10.75 13.48
N LEU A 38 8.06 -9.83 13.59
CA LEU A 38 8.00 -8.64 12.73
C LEU A 38 9.07 -7.58 13.06
N ASN A 39 9.73 -7.71 14.21
CA ASN A 39 10.91 -6.91 14.57
C ASN A 39 12.24 -7.63 14.25
N LEU A 40 12.21 -8.78 13.55
CA LEU A 40 13.44 -9.41 13.07
C LEU A 40 13.98 -8.63 11.87
N GLY A 41 15.22 -8.14 11.99
CA GLY A 41 15.98 -7.68 10.84
C GLY A 41 16.42 -8.83 9.94
N ASN A 42 16.76 -8.49 8.70
CA ASN A 42 17.18 -9.44 7.67
C ASN A 42 18.29 -10.39 8.16
N ASP A 43 19.29 -9.90 8.90
CA ASP A 43 20.39 -10.74 9.42
C ASP A 43 19.91 -11.89 10.30
N ARG A 44 18.95 -11.61 11.19
CA ARG A 44 18.38 -12.62 12.09
C ARG A 44 17.48 -13.59 11.35
N ILE A 45 16.77 -13.12 10.32
CA ILE A 45 15.96 -13.98 9.44
C ILE A 45 16.88 -14.95 8.70
N VAL A 46 17.97 -14.45 8.10
CA VAL A 46 18.97 -15.24 7.39
C VAL A 46 19.58 -16.30 8.31
N GLU A 47 20.04 -15.91 9.49
CA GLU A 47 20.64 -16.83 10.47
C GLU A 47 19.69 -17.97 10.84
N ARG A 48 18.44 -17.64 11.19
CA ARG A 48 17.42 -18.62 11.57
C ARG A 48 17.06 -19.55 10.41
N TYR A 49 16.89 -19.00 9.21
CA TYR A 49 16.51 -19.79 8.04
C TYR A 49 17.62 -20.75 7.63
N CYS A 50 18.88 -20.30 7.62
CA CYS A 50 20.03 -21.16 7.30
C CYS A 50 20.25 -22.25 8.35
N HIS A 51 19.95 -21.98 9.63
CA HIS A 51 19.98 -23.01 10.68
C HIS A 51 18.95 -24.12 10.42
N LEU A 52 17.72 -23.76 10.02
CA LEU A 52 16.65 -24.71 9.70
C LEU A 52 16.85 -25.39 8.34
N LYS A 53 17.56 -24.75 7.41
CA LYS A 53 17.82 -25.23 6.04
C LYS A 53 19.31 -25.11 5.70
N PRO A 54 20.18 -26.02 6.21
CA PRO A 54 21.63 -25.90 6.09
C PRO A 54 22.20 -25.90 4.65
N ARG A 55 21.38 -26.29 3.67
CA ARG A 55 21.76 -26.31 2.24
C ARG A 55 21.56 -24.96 1.54
N VAL A 56 20.94 -23.99 2.21
CA VAL A 56 20.67 -22.67 1.63
C VAL A 56 21.94 -21.83 1.68
N ASP A 57 22.29 -21.21 0.56
CA ASP A 57 23.41 -20.27 0.52
C ASP A 57 23.06 -18.97 1.25
N ARG A 58 23.84 -18.67 2.30
CA ARG A 58 23.58 -17.53 3.18
C ARG A 58 23.70 -16.20 2.45
N ALA A 59 24.71 -16.07 1.57
CA ALA A 59 24.98 -14.83 0.86
C ALA A 59 23.86 -14.50 -0.13
N THR A 60 23.39 -15.50 -0.88
CA THR A 60 22.27 -15.38 -1.82
C THR A 60 20.98 -15.02 -1.09
N LEU A 61 20.65 -15.67 0.03
CA LEU A 61 19.46 -15.34 0.82
C LEU A 61 19.52 -13.90 1.35
N ALA A 62 20.67 -13.47 1.87
CA ALA A 62 20.87 -12.10 2.33
C ALA A 62 20.72 -11.08 1.17
N ALA A 63 21.24 -11.40 -0.01
CA ALA A 63 21.06 -10.54 -1.19
C ALA A 63 19.58 -10.42 -1.57
N LEU A 64 18.84 -11.53 -1.61
CA LEU A 64 17.40 -11.55 -1.92
C LEU A 64 16.56 -10.73 -0.94
N LEU A 65 16.82 -10.85 0.37
CA LEU A 65 16.08 -10.10 1.40
C LEU A 65 16.39 -8.60 1.41
N ASN A 66 17.55 -8.19 0.90
CA ASN A 66 17.95 -6.78 0.80
C ASN A 66 17.61 -6.17 -0.58
N GLU A 67 17.17 -6.98 -1.53
CA GLU A 67 16.77 -6.50 -2.85
C GLU A 67 15.47 -5.69 -2.76
N GLN A 68 15.42 -4.61 -3.54
CA GLN A 68 14.27 -3.71 -3.61
C GLN A 68 13.71 -3.67 -5.04
N PRO A 69 12.52 -4.26 -5.28
CA PRO A 69 11.96 -4.35 -6.63
C PRO A 69 11.75 -2.98 -7.26
N ARG A 70 11.99 -2.83 -8.56
CA ARG A 70 11.82 -1.54 -9.25
C ARG A 70 10.37 -1.05 -9.27
N HIS A 71 9.41 -1.96 -9.49
CA HIS A 71 8.01 -1.62 -9.75
C HIS A 71 7.04 -2.09 -8.66
N LEU A 72 7.22 -3.29 -8.11
CA LEU A 72 6.36 -3.86 -7.07
C LEU A 72 6.95 -3.59 -5.69
N ARG A 73 6.73 -2.38 -5.17
CA ARG A 73 7.31 -1.90 -3.91
C ARG A 73 6.53 -2.34 -2.67
N TRP A 74 5.27 -2.69 -2.88
CA TRP A 74 4.38 -3.19 -1.85
C TRP A 74 3.59 -4.37 -2.41
N ALA A 75 3.63 -5.50 -1.73
CA ALA A 75 2.88 -6.68 -2.11
C ALA A 75 2.29 -7.35 -0.88
N GLY A 76 1.21 -8.09 -1.08
CA GLY A 76 0.71 -9.06 -0.12
C GLY A 76 0.76 -10.44 -0.75
N CYS A 77 1.01 -11.46 0.05
CA CYS A 77 1.04 -12.84 -0.45
C CYS A 77 0.08 -13.69 0.38
N ASP A 78 -0.72 -14.49 -0.30
CA ASP A 78 -1.55 -15.48 0.36
C ASP A 78 -0.75 -16.77 0.49
N LEU A 79 -0.61 -17.23 1.72
CA LEU A 79 0.24 -18.35 2.07
C LEU A 79 -0.61 -19.50 2.62
N MET A 80 -0.30 -20.72 2.19
CA MET A 80 -0.89 -21.93 2.74
C MET A 80 0.18 -22.76 3.45
N HIS A 81 -0.10 -23.16 4.69
CA HIS A 81 0.75 -24.10 5.42
C HIS A 81 0.28 -25.53 5.11
N VAL A 82 1.00 -26.23 4.24
CA VAL A 82 0.62 -27.55 3.75
C VAL A 82 1.51 -28.64 4.36
N THR A 83 0.96 -29.85 4.45
CA THR A 83 1.69 -31.06 4.81
C THR A 83 1.60 -32.05 3.65
N THR A 84 2.74 -32.53 3.17
CA THR A 84 2.82 -33.58 2.13
C THR A 84 2.38 -34.94 2.68
N GLU A 85 2.16 -35.92 1.80
CA GLU A 85 1.84 -37.30 2.18
C GLU A 85 2.88 -37.91 3.13
N ASP A 86 4.17 -37.63 2.89
CA ASP A 86 5.29 -38.06 3.74
C ASP A 86 5.41 -37.26 5.05
N GLY A 87 4.47 -36.35 5.35
CA GLY A 87 4.45 -35.56 6.59
C GLY A 87 5.32 -34.29 6.56
N HIS A 88 5.92 -33.93 5.43
CA HIS A 88 6.72 -32.70 5.33
C HIS A 88 5.83 -31.45 5.31
N ARG A 89 6.05 -30.56 6.28
CA ARG A 89 5.39 -29.25 6.40
C ARG A 89 6.13 -28.18 5.62
N GLN A 90 5.40 -27.37 4.85
CA GLN A 90 5.97 -26.25 4.10
C GLN A 90 4.95 -25.13 3.91
N MET A 91 5.46 -23.91 3.71
CA MET A 91 4.65 -22.77 3.30
C MET A 91 4.65 -22.71 1.77
N VAL A 92 3.47 -22.59 1.17
CA VAL A 92 3.28 -22.43 -0.28
C VAL A 92 2.64 -21.07 -0.54
N VAL A 93 3.17 -20.34 -1.52
CA VAL A 93 2.58 -19.08 -2.01
C VAL A 93 1.49 -19.44 -3.02
N ILE A 94 0.28 -18.95 -2.78
CA ILE A 94 -0.88 -19.19 -3.65
C ILE A 94 -1.06 -18.03 -4.62
N GLU A 95 -1.01 -16.80 -4.12
CA GLU A 95 -1.11 -15.60 -4.93
C GLU A 95 -0.24 -14.47 -4.37
N THR A 96 0.12 -13.54 -5.25
CA THR A 96 0.80 -12.29 -4.91
C THR A 96 -0.04 -11.12 -5.39
N ASN A 97 -0.48 -10.30 -4.44
CA ASN A 97 -1.33 -9.14 -4.64
C ASN A 97 -0.50 -7.87 -4.73
N SER A 98 -0.63 -7.14 -5.85
CA SER A 98 0.04 -5.86 -6.07
C SER A 98 -0.70 -4.63 -5.52
N CYS A 99 -1.84 -4.85 -4.87
CA CYS A 99 -2.61 -3.84 -4.15
C CYS A 99 -3.33 -4.52 -2.98
N PRO A 100 -2.58 -5.04 -2.00
CA PRO A 100 -3.17 -5.87 -0.96
C PRO A 100 -4.01 -5.01 0.00
N SER A 101 -5.04 -5.63 0.54
CA SER A 101 -5.86 -5.09 1.63
C SER A 101 -5.42 -5.75 2.93
N GLY A 102 -5.32 -4.99 4.01
CA GLY A 102 -5.07 -5.60 5.32
C GLY A 102 -4.89 -4.63 6.48
N GLN A 103 -4.59 -3.36 6.24
CA GLN A 103 -4.21 -2.44 7.31
C GLN A 103 -5.37 -2.19 8.29
N LYS A 104 -6.58 -1.96 7.78
CA LYS A 104 -7.81 -1.82 8.58
C LYS A 104 -8.13 -3.02 9.48
N SER A 105 -7.50 -4.17 9.24
CA SER A 105 -7.68 -5.43 9.96
C SER A 105 -6.46 -5.88 10.77
N MET A 106 -5.33 -5.17 10.70
CA MET A 106 -4.09 -5.55 11.37
C MET A 106 -3.95 -4.81 12.71
N PRO A 107 -3.81 -5.51 13.84
CA PRO A 107 -3.53 -4.87 15.14
C PRO A 107 -2.30 -3.97 15.10
N LEU A 108 -2.29 -2.95 15.95
CA LEU A 108 -1.15 -2.05 16.07
C LEU A 108 0.09 -2.80 16.57
N PHE A 109 1.24 -2.41 16.02
CA PHE A 109 2.54 -2.89 16.46
C PHE A 109 3.04 -2.19 17.72
N ASP A 110 2.68 -0.92 17.82
CA ASP A 110 2.98 0.02 18.89
C ASP A 110 1.71 0.84 19.11
N ASP A 111 1.15 0.76 20.31
CA ASP A 111 -0.10 1.44 20.67
C ASP A 111 0.07 2.98 20.69
N LEU A 112 1.31 3.48 20.75
CA LEU A 112 1.61 4.92 20.64
C LEU A 112 1.65 5.41 19.19
N GLN A 113 1.64 4.51 18.21
CA GLN A 113 1.59 4.85 16.79
C GLN A 113 0.22 4.48 16.22
N GLU A 114 -0.74 5.37 16.43
CA GLU A 114 -2.16 5.16 16.08
C GLU A 114 -2.39 4.93 14.58
N GLN A 115 -1.50 5.41 13.71
CA GLN A 115 -1.57 5.18 12.27
C GLN A 115 -1.09 3.78 11.86
N GLY A 116 -0.41 3.07 12.75
CA GLY A 116 0.05 1.69 12.55
C GLY A 116 0.72 1.46 11.20
N GLY A 117 0.29 0.40 10.52
CA GLY A 117 0.87 0.01 9.23
C GLY A 117 0.51 0.94 8.07
N TYR A 118 -0.46 1.86 8.20
CA TYR A 118 -0.69 2.91 7.20
C TYR A 118 0.55 3.80 7.09
N ARG A 119 1.02 4.33 8.23
CA ARG A 119 2.21 5.20 8.30
C ARG A 119 3.45 4.49 7.79
N THR A 120 3.72 3.28 8.29
CA THR A 120 4.88 2.48 7.89
C THR A 120 4.94 2.27 6.38
N LEU A 121 3.80 1.99 5.75
CA LEU A 121 3.73 1.78 4.31
C LEU A 121 3.96 3.08 3.54
N VAL A 122 3.28 4.17 3.89
CA VAL A 122 3.42 5.42 3.14
C VAL A 122 4.83 6.01 3.31
N GLU A 123 5.44 5.93 4.49
CA GLU A 123 6.81 6.40 4.72
C GLU A 123 7.82 5.61 3.89
N ASN A 124 7.76 4.27 3.93
CA ASN A 124 8.78 3.43 3.32
C ASN A 124 8.53 3.18 1.83
N ALA A 125 7.32 2.76 1.46
CA ALA A 125 7.01 2.37 0.09
C ALA A 125 6.68 3.57 -0.81
N PHE A 126 6.04 4.62 -0.28
CA PHE A 126 5.64 5.78 -1.06
C PHE A 126 6.67 6.91 -0.99
N VAL A 127 6.82 7.58 0.15
CA VAL A 127 7.67 8.76 0.32
C VAL A 127 9.15 8.41 0.14
N GLY A 128 9.60 7.36 0.82
CA GLY A 128 10.99 6.91 0.81
C GLY A 128 11.52 6.47 -0.55
N SER A 129 10.63 6.15 -1.49
CA SER A 129 11.00 5.61 -2.80
C SER A 129 10.53 6.45 -4.00
N LEU A 130 9.26 6.88 -4.04
CA LEU A 130 8.67 7.58 -5.19
C LEU A 130 8.96 9.08 -5.17
N LEU A 131 8.86 9.74 -4.01
CA LEU A 131 8.97 11.20 -3.93
C LEU A 131 10.41 11.74 -3.98
N LYS A 132 11.42 10.86 -3.94
CA LYS A 132 12.83 11.24 -4.14
C LYS A 132 13.21 11.47 -5.60
N ARG A 133 12.28 11.25 -6.53
CA ARG A 133 12.49 11.38 -7.97
C ARG A 133 12.13 12.79 -8.44
N ARG A 134 12.62 13.19 -9.62
CA ARG A 134 12.11 14.39 -10.29
C ARG A 134 10.68 14.13 -10.75
N LEU A 135 9.72 14.85 -10.17
CA LEU A 135 8.29 14.73 -10.46
C LEU A 135 7.79 16.00 -11.19
N PRO A 136 6.68 15.91 -11.95
CA PRO A 136 6.01 17.11 -12.44
C PRO A 136 5.42 17.92 -11.28
N ASP A 137 4.98 19.14 -11.56
CA ASP A 137 4.26 19.97 -10.58
C ASP A 137 2.86 19.38 -10.33
N GLY A 138 2.37 19.56 -9.11
CA GLY A 138 1.05 19.11 -8.70
C GLY A 138 1.02 18.52 -7.29
N GLU A 139 -0.15 18.01 -6.94
CA GLU A 139 -0.49 17.50 -5.62
C GLU A 139 -0.24 16.00 -5.49
N VAL A 140 -0.31 15.50 -4.26
CA VAL A 140 -0.28 14.06 -3.98
C VAL A 140 -1.70 13.55 -3.79
N ALA A 141 -1.99 12.38 -4.37
CA ALA A 141 -3.32 11.79 -4.31
C ALA A 141 -3.29 10.32 -3.85
N VAL A 142 -4.41 9.87 -3.28
CA VAL A 142 -4.81 8.47 -3.17
C VAL A 142 -5.99 8.25 -4.11
N ILE A 143 -5.93 7.21 -4.94
CA ILE A 143 -7.04 6.84 -5.83
C ILE A 143 -7.56 5.44 -5.45
N TYR A 144 -8.88 5.25 -5.42
CA TYR A 144 -9.46 3.98 -4.99
C TYR A 144 -10.77 3.62 -5.68
N ASP A 145 -11.11 2.33 -5.78
CA ASP A 145 -12.38 1.90 -6.41
C ASP A 145 -13.46 1.47 -5.40
N LYS A 146 -13.11 0.67 -4.37
CA LYS A 146 -14.11 0.02 -3.50
C LYS A 146 -13.93 0.22 -2.00
N ASN A 147 -12.69 0.30 -1.50
CA ASN A 147 -12.41 0.23 -0.06
C ASN A 147 -12.03 1.60 0.49
N GLU A 148 -13.05 2.42 0.75
CA GLU A 148 -12.87 3.80 1.22
C GLU A 148 -12.17 3.87 2.58
N MET A 149 -12.51 2.99 3.53
CA MET A 149 -11.92 2.98 4.89
C MET A 149 -10.39 2.92 4.83
N GLU A 150 -9.84 2.00 4.03
CA GLU A 150 -8.40 1.83 3.90
C GLU A 150 -7.75 2.93 3.04
N ALA A 151 -8.42 3.33 1.95
CA ALA A 151 -7.92 4.40 1.08
C ALA A 151 -7.81 5.75 1.81
N THR A 152 -8.82 6.08 2.61
CA THR A 152 -8.83 7.30 3.42
C THR A 152 -7.81 7.25 4.56
N GLY A 153 -7.57 6.06 5.15
CA GLY A 153 -6.48 5.86 6.10
C GLY A 153 -5.11 6.14 5.50
N TYR A 154 -4.86 5.69 4.26
CA TYR A 154 -3.65 6.06 3.53
C TYR A 154 -3.57 7.56 3.24
N ALA A 155 -4.68 8.20 2.86
CA ALA A 155 -4.69 9.63 2.54
C ALA A 155 -4.37 10.49 3.77
N ALA A 156 -5.00 10.19 4.91
CA ALA A 156 -4.74 10.87 6.18
C ALA A 156 -3.30 10.65 6.67
N ALA A 157 -2.82 9.40 6.69
CA ALA A 157 -1.44 9.11 7.10
C ALA A 157 -0.42 9.77 6.16
N LEU A 158 -0.69 9.82 4.86
CA LEU A 158 0.18 10.47 3.89
C LEU A 158 0.18 12.00 4.08
N ALA A 159 -0.95 12.62 4.42
CA ALA A 159 -1.02 14.05 4.73
C ALA A 159 -0.14 14.40 5.95
N ASP A 160 -0.17 13.56 6.99
CA ASP A 160 0.67 13.73 8.18
C ASP A 160 2.17 13.59 7.87
N VAL A 161 2.54 12.57 7.11
CA VAL A 161 3.94 12.33 6.74
C VAL A 161 4.48 13.44 5.82
N LEU A 162 3.64 14.02 4.96
CA LEU A 162 4.03 15.10 4.07
C LEU A 162 3.94 16.50 4.71
N GLY A 163 3.20 16.65 5.81
CA GLY A 163 2.87 17.96 6.37
C GLY A 163 2.07 18.86 5.42
N SER A 164 1.36 18.29 4.45
CA SER A 164 0.56 19.02 3.45
C SER A 164 -0.70 18.25 3.07
N PRO A 165 -1.77 18.91 2.59
CA PRO A 165 -3.01 18.23 2.23
C PRO A 165 -2.84 17.19 1.12
N VAL A 166 -3.60 16.10 1.21
CA VAL A 166 -3.61 15.01 0.21
C VAL A 166 -5.02 14.82 -0.35
N LEU A 167 -5.11 14.69 -1.67
CA LEU A 167 -6.35 14.36 -2.37
C LEU A 167 -6.68 12.88 -2.20
N CYS A 168 -7.95 12.54 -2.02
CA CYS A 168 -8.45 11.17 -2.07
C CYS A 168 -9.63 11.12 -3.04
N ALA A 169 -9.44 10.45 -4.18
CA ALA A 169 -10.41 10.42 -5.26
C ALA A 169 -10.89 8.99 -5.54
N ARG A 170 -12.20 8.83 -5.57
CA ARG A 170 -12.83 7.58 -6.00
C ARG A 170 -12.71 7.47 -7.51
N PHE A 171 -12.11 6.38 -7.97
CA PHE A 171 -11.94 6.06 -9.37
C PHE A 171 -12.49 4.65 -9.55
N ARG A 172 -13.70 4.51 -10.08
CA ARG A 172 -14.31 3.20 -10.40
C ARG A 172 -14.21 2.92 -11.91
N HIS A 173 -14.43 1.66 -12.29
CA HIS A 173 -14.38 1.25 -13.71
C HIS A 173 -15.69 1.47 -14.45
N ASP A 174 -16.79 1.54 -13.71
CA ASP A 174 -18.16 1.71 -14.20
C ASP A 174 -18.66 3.16 -14.06
N ASP A 175 -17.77 4.09 -13.68
CA ASP A 175 -18.10 5.51 -13.55
C ASP A 175 -18.03 6.18 -14.93
N PRO A 176 -19.16 6.68 -15.48
CA PRO A 176 -19.17 7.33 -16.78
C PRO A 176 -18.53 8.73 -16.74
N ASP A 177 -18.37 9.33 -15.57
CA ASP A 177 -17.78 10.66 -15.38
C ASP A 177 -16.84 10.67 -14.17
N PRO A 178 -15.73 9.89 -14.24
CA PRO A 178 -14.84 9.72 -13.11
C PRO A 178 -14.14 11.04 -12.76
N PRO A 179 -13.88 11.32 -11.48
CA PRO A 179 -13.14 12.51 -11.07
C PRO A 179 -11.63 12.38 -11.33
N VAL A 180 -11.19 11.36 -12.07
CA VAL A 180 -9.78 11.13 -12.40
C VAL A 180 -9.65 10.95 -13.91
N ARG A 181 -8.73 11.68 -14.52
CA ARG A 181 -8.34 11.52 -15.92
C ARG A 181 -6.83 11.66 -16.09
N PHE A 182 -6.34 11.45 -17.30
CA PHE A 182 -4.94 11.65 -17.65
C PHE A 182 -4.81 12.61 -18.83
N ASP A 183 -4.09 13.71 -18.63
CA ASP A 183 -3.79 14.70 -19.66
C ASP A 183 -2.28 14.63 -19.94
N ASP A 184 -1.87 14.27 -21.17
CA ASP A 184 -0.45 14.06 -21.55
C ASP A 184 0.33 13.14 -20.57
N GLY A 185 -0.34 12.10 -20.07
CA GLY A 185 0.24 11.14 -19.12
C GLY A 185 0.36 11.66 -17.68
N GLN A 186 -0.04 12.91 -17.39
CA GLN A 186 -0.20 13.39 -16.02
C GLN A 186 -1.62 13.14 -15.51
N MET A 187 -1.75 12.54 -14.34
CA MET A 187 -3.02 12.34 -13.66
C MET A 187 -3.59 13.69 -13.24
N MET A 188 -4.87 13.89 -13.49
CA MET A 188 -5.65 15.04 -13.08
C MET A 188 -6.81 14.56 -12.22
N VAL A 189 -7.05 15.23 -11.08
CA VAL A 189 -8.19 14.95 -10.19
C VAL A 189 -9.13 16.13 -10.20
N ARG A 190 -10.43 15.89 -10.41
CA ARG A 190 -11.48 16.91 -10.44
C ARG A 190 -11.97 17.23 -9.04
N ASP A 191 -11.70 18.43 -8.58
CA ASP A 191 -12.27 19.00 -7.36
C ASP A 191 -13.18 20.17 -7.75
N ALA A 192 -14.48 20.03 -7.49
CA ALA A 192 -15.53 20.87 -8.06
C ALA A 192 -15.36 21.03 -9.59
N ASP A 193 -15.18 22.26 -10.09
CA ASP A 193 -15.03 22.55 -11.52
C ASP A 193 -13.56 22.64 -11.97
N ARG A 194 -12.60 22.24 -11.13
CA ARG A 194 -11.17 22.38 -11.40
C ARG A 194 -10.47 21.03 -11.48
N TRP A 195 -9.62 20.90 -12.48
CA TRP A 195 -8.73 19.74 -12.62
C TRP A 195 -7.37 20.06 -11.99
N ILE A 196 -7.05 19.33 -10.93
CA ILE A 196 -5.82 19.49 -10.16
C ILE A 196 -4.77 18.51 -10.69
N PRO A 197 -3.58 18.97 -11.11
CA PRO A 197 -2.51 18.08 -11.53
C PRO A 197 -1.97 17.29 -10.34
N VAL A 198 -1.72 16.00 -10.55
CA VAL A 198 -1.17 15.10 -9.52
C VAL A 198 0.25 14.71 -9.90
N ARG A 199 1.21 14.97 -9.01
CA ARG A 199 2.62 14.61 -9.20
C ARG A 199 2.94 13.17 -8.82
N ALA A 200 2.24 12.64 -7.81
CA ALA A 200 2.37 11.27 -7.37
C ALA A 200 1.05 10.75 -6.79
N ALA A 201 0.75 9.46 -7.01
CA ALA A 201 -0.49 8.83 -6.58
C ALA A 201 -0.27 7.48 -5.92
N LEU A 202 -0.84 7.27 -4.73
CA LEU A 202 -0.98 5.95 -4.13
C LEU A 202 -2.15 5.23 -4.79
N ARG A 203 -1.84 4.14 -5.50
CA ARG A 203 -2.85 3.32 -6.16
C ARG A 203 -3.53 2.39 -5.15
N TYR A 204 -4.80 2.62 -4.91
CA TYR A 204 -5.72 1.66 -4.27
C TYR A 204 -6.87 1.25 -5.21
N VAL A 205 -6.58 1.24 -6.51
CA VAL A 205 -7.46 0.75 -7.58
C VAL A 205 -7.14 -0.73 -7.81
N THR A 206 -8.11 -1.60 -7.52
CA THR A 206 -7.92 -3.05 -7.42
C THR A 206 -8.56 -3.83 -8.57
N GLN A 207 -9.69 -3.36 -9.09
CA GLN A 207 -10.46 -4.04 -10.12
C GLN A 207 -10.09 -3.52 -11.50
N ARG A 208 -9.45 -4.37 -12.32
CA ARG A 208 -9.04 -4.05 -13.69
C ARG A 208 -8.34 -2.69 -13.79
N PRO A 209 -7.25 -2.46 -13.03
CA PRO A 209 -6.56 -1.17 -13.04
C PRO A 209 -6.05 -0.77 -14.43
N TRP A 210 -5.80 -1.74 -15.32
CA TRP A 210 -5.36 -1.53 -16.70
C TRP A 210 -6.42 -0.86 -17.59
N ASP A 211 -7.71 -0.90 -17.24
CA ASP A 211 -8.77 -0.23 -18.01
C ASP A 211 -8.70 1.30 -17.87
N ARG A 212 -7.95 1.79 -16.88
CA ARG A 212 -8.01 3.18 -16.41
C ARG A 212 -6.67 3.83 -16.13
N LEU A 213 -5.67 3.04 -15.73
CA LEU A 213 -4.33 3.52 -15.42
C LEU A 213 -3.40 3.21 -16.58
N PRO A 214 -2.81 4.24 -17.22
CA PRO A 214 -1.89 4.01 -18.32
C PRO A 214 -0.65 3.26 -17.84
N ILE A 215 -0.07 2.45 -18.73
CA ILE A 215 1.18 1.71 -18.45
C ILE A 215 2.33 2.69 -18.17
N HIS A 216 2.32 3.82 -18.86
CA HIS A 216 3.28 4.91 -18.68
C HIS A 216 2.54 6.19 -18.26
N ALA A 217 2.94 6.74 -17.12
CA ALA A 217 2.45 8.02 -16.61
C ALA A 217 3.64 8.91 -16.23
N ARG A 218 3.47 10.23 -16.40
CA ARG A 218 4.36 11.25 -15.84
C ARG A 218 4.17 11.35 -14.33
N THR A 219 2.94 11.17 -13.85
CA THR A 219 2.63 10.99 -12.42
C THR A 219 3.30 9.73 -11.90
N ALA A 220 4.02 9.83 -10.78
CA ALA A 220 4.57 8.65 -10.14
C ALA A 220 3.48 7.87 -9.40
N ILE A 221 3.21 6.64 -9.83
CA ILE A 221 2.15 5.79 -9.25
C ILE A 221 2.82 4.68 -8.44
N LEU A 222 2.45 4.52 -7.16
CA LEU A 222 2.90 3.38 -6.36
C LEU A 222 2.25 2.12 -6.92
N ASN A 223 3.08 1.12 -7.26
CA ASN A 223 2.66 -0.09 -7.96
C ASN A 223 1.88 0.25 -9.25
N PRO A 224 2.55 0.76 -10.30
CA PRO A 224 1.87 1.13 -11.55
C PRO A 224 1.26 -0.08 -12.27
N SER A 225 0.33 0.11 -13.22
CA SER A 225 -0.42 -1.00 -13.86
C SER A 225 0.46 -2.10 -14.48
N VAL A 226 1.72 -1.80 -14.84
CA VAL A 226 2.70 -2.82 -15.28
C VAL A 226 2.90 -3.96 -14.28
N VAL A 227 2.74 -3.74 -12.97
CA VAL A 227 2.89 -4.80 -11.96
C VAL A 227 1.72 -5.79 -11.95
N CYS A 228 0.66 -5.52 -12.73
CA CYS A 228 -0.48 -6.40 -12.90
C CYS A 228 -0.37 -7.29 -14.15
N LEU A 229 0.71 -7.17 -14.93
CA LEU A 229 0.93 -7.93 -16.17
C LEU A 229 1.78 -9.20 -15.98
N ALA A 230 2.07 -9.57 -14.73
CA ALA A 230 2.87 -10.74 -14.35
C ALA A 230 1.99 -12.00 -14.22
#